data_AF-A0A820P8H2-F1
#
_entry.id   AF-A0A820P8H2-F1
#
_cell.length_a   1.000
_cell.length_b   1.000
_cell.length_c   1.000
_cell.angle_alpha   90.00
_cell.angle_beta   90.00
_cell.angle_gamma   90.00
#
_symmetry.space_group_name_H-M   'P 1'
#
loop_
_entity.id
_entity.type
_entity.pdbx_description
1 polymer ?
#
loop_
_entity_poly.entity_id
_entity_poly.type
_entity_poly.pdbx_seq_one_letter_code
_entity_poly.pdbx_strand_id
1 'polypeptide(L)'
;WDGECVEQNPCDSSPCHQNATCYNLNGGQYRCMCPPTYTGIRCDEDIDECTVFPFICRNGGTCVNEIGSYRCYCTEGWFGLTCAKAIDYCLSQPCNRNGTCINKVIIFFNQ
;
A
#
# COMPACT_ATOMS: atom_id res chain seq x y z
N TRP A 1 23.66 -48.40 -15.15
CA TRP A 1 23.25 -47.17 -14.45
C TRP A 1 23.08 -46.11 -15.50
N ASP A 2 21.93 -46.13 -16.20
CA ASP A 2 21.53 -45.00 -17.07
C ASP A 2 20.89 -43.97 -16.14
N GLY A 3 21.67 -42.98 -15.72
CA GLY A 3 21.20 -41.87 -14.93
C GLY A 3 21.25 -40.61 -15.77
N GLU A 4 20.10 -40.01 -16.03
CA GLU A 4 19.97 -38.70 -16.66
C GLU A 4 19.91 -37.62 -15.56
N CYS A 5 20.72 -36.57 -15.68
CA CYS A 5 20.65 -35.43 -14.76
C CYS A 5 19.52 -34.52 -15.22
N VAL A 6 18.41 -34.50 -14.49
CA VAL A 6 17.35 -33.52 -14.70
C VAL A 6 17.58 -32.31 -13.79
N GLU A 7 17.51 -31.10 -14.36
CA GLU A 7 17.46 -29.89 -13.54
C GLU A 7 16.15 -29.90 -12.76
N GLN A 8 16.23 -29.90 -11.43
CA GLN A 8 15.04 -29.72 -10.60
C GLN A 8 14.55 -28.28 -10.75
N ASN A 9 13.23 -28.10 -10.82
CA ASN A 9 12.62 -26.79 -10.79
C ASN A 9 12.55 -26.30 -9.32
N PRO A 10 13.38 -25.33 -8.90
CA PRO A 10 13.34 -24.79 -7.54
C PRO A 10 11.98 -24.19 -7.16
N CYS A 11 11.17 -23.75 -8.13
CA CYS A 11 9.83 -23.21 -7.86
C CYS A 11 8.82 -24.25 -7.36
N ASP A 12 9.06 -25.54 -7.57
CA ASP A 12 8.16 -26.61 -7.09
C ASP A 12 8.09 -26.65 -5.55
N SER A 13 9.14 -26.15 -4.87
CA SER A 13 9.19 -26.03 -3.41
C SER A 13 8.45 -24.81 -2.85
N SER A 14 7.82 -23.99 -3.72
CA SER A 14 7.19 -22.71 -3.36
C SER A 14 8.11 -21.80 -2.51
N PRO A 15 9.31 -21.44 -3.02
CA PRO A 15 10.30 -20.73 -2.22
C PRO A 15 9.93 -19.26 -1.94
N CYS A 16 9.06 -18.67 -2.76
CA CYS A 16 8.62 -17.27 -2.64
C CYS A 16 7.44 -17.11 -1.68
N HIS A 17 7.32 -15.92 -1.07
CA HIS A 17 6.20 -15.50 -0.25
C HIS A 17 4.89 -15.48 -1.05
N GLN A 18 3.77 -15.46 -0.33
CA GLN A 18 2.44 -15.47 -0.92
C GLN A 18 2.25 -14.29 -1.87
N ASN A 19 1.55 -14.54 -2.99
CA ASN A 19 1.32 -13.60 -4.08
C ASN A 19 2.57 -13.13 -4.86
N ALA A 20 3.76 -13.65 -4.56
CA ALA A 20 4.94 -13.46 -5.41
C ALA A 20 4.97 -14.49 -6.55
N THR A 21 5.56 -14.11 -7.68
CA THR A 21 5.75 -15.03 -8.82
C THR A 21 7.16 -15.63 -8.78
N CYS A 22 7.27 -16.96 -8.81
CA CYS A 22 8.55 -17.65 -8.89
C CYS A 22 8.96 -17.88 -10.35
N TYR A 23 10.20 -17.52 -10.68
CA TYR A 23 10.83 -17.81 -11.96
C TYR A 23 11.95 -18.82 -11.76
N ASN A 24 11.85 -19.94 -12.46
CA ASN A 24 12.94 -20.91 -12.58
C ASN A 24 14.05 -20.34 -13.48
N LEU A 25 15.29 -20.39 -13.02
CA LEU A 25 16.49 -19.97 -13.74
C LEU A 25 17.43 -21.17 -13.94
N ASN A 26 18.28 -21.10 -14.96
CA ASN A 26 19.24 -22.17 -15.25
C ASN A 26 20.21 -22.40 -14.06
N GLY A 27 20.68 -23.64 -13.89
CA GLY A 27 21.63 -24.00 -12.84
C GLY A 27 21.01 -24.15 -11.45
N GLY A 28 19.71 -24.46 -11.38
CA GLY A 28 18.98 -24.69 -10.12
C GLY A 28 18.71 -23.42 -9.32
N GLN A 29 18.83 -22.25 -9.94
CA GLN A 29 18.56 -20.96 -9.32
C GLN A 29 17.09 -20.55 -9.53
N TYR A 30 16.58 -19.69 -8.65
CA TYR A 30 15.26 -19.09 -8.82
C TYR A 30 15.30 -17.59 -8.55
N ARG A 31 14.28 -16.89 -9.04
CA ARG A 31 14.01 -15.50 -8.70
C ARG A 31 12.55 -15.33 -8.31
N CYS A 32 12.30 -14.68 -7.19
CA CYS A 32 10.98 -14.21 -6.84
C CYS A 32 10.77 -12.80 -7.38
N MET A 33 9.66 -12.57 -8.10
CA MET A 33 9.17 -11.22 -8.39
C MET A 33 8.18 -10.84 -7.31
N CYS A 34 8.54 -9.82 -6.54
CA CYS A 34 7.77 -9.40 -5.39
C CYS A 34 6.57 -8.55 -5.80
N PRO A 35 5.44 -8.67 -5.07
CA PRO A 35 4.36 -7.69 -5.18
C PRO A 35 4.86 -6.31 -4.69
N PRO A 36 4.16 -5.21 -5.02
CA PRO A 36 4.61 -3.86 -4.70
C PRO A 36 4.82 -3.55 -3.21
N THR A 37 4.27 -4.36 -2.30
CA THR A 37 4.30 -4.16 -0.85
C THR A 37 5.30 -5.08 -0.12
N TYR A 38 6.05 -5.92 -0.85
CA TYR A 38 7.04 -6.81 -0.26
C TYR A 38 8.38 -6.72 -1.00
N THR A 39 9.45 -7.07 -0.30
CA THR A 39 10.84 -7.08 -0.77
C THR A 39 11.60 -8.30 -0.24
N GLY A 40 12.89 -8.38 -0.53
CA GLY A 40 13.76 -9.49 -0.15
C GLY A 40 13.84 -10.58 -1.23
N ILE A 41 14.79 -11.50 -1.08
CA ILE A 41 15.05 -12.58 -2.07
C ILE A 41 13.83 -13.48 -2.23
N ARG A 42 13.07 -13.68 -1.15
CA ARG A 42 11.87 -14.51 -1.11
C ARG A 42 10.59 -13.69 -1.08
N CYS A 43 10.65 -12.36 -1.18
CA CYS A 43 9.49 -11.47 -1.07
C CYS A 43 8.74 -11.56 0.28
N ASP A 44 9.45 -11.95 1.34
CA ASP A 44 8.94 -12.17 2.71
C ASP A 44 9.24 -11.01 3.66
N GLU A 45 9.87 -9.95 3.16
CA GLU A 45 10.11 -8.73 3.92
C GLU A 45 9.05 -7.69 3.55
N ASP A 46 8.39 -7.12 4.56
CA ASP A 46 7.42 -6.05 4.39
C ASP A 46 8.10 -4.74 3.98
N ILE A 47 7.48 -3.97 3.08
CA ILE A 47 7.96 -2.63 2.72
C ILE A 47 7.28 -1.62 3.63
N ASP A 48 8.06 -0.85 4.39
CA ASP A 48 7.53 0.33 5.09
C ASP A 48 7.21 1.46 4.11
N GLU A 49 5.95 1.54 3.64
CA GLU A 49 5.56 2.56 2.67
C GLU A 49 5.61 3.97 3.26
N CYS A 50 5.53 4.13 4.58
CA CYS A 50 5.66 5.42 5.24
C CYS A 50 7.09 5.96 5.13
N THR A 51 8.07 5.07 5.19
CA THR A 51 9.49 5.44 5.02
C THR A 51 9.86 5.62 3.56
N VAL A 52 9.37 4.75 2.66
CA VAL A 52 9.66 4.83 1.22
C VAL A 52 8.93 6.00 0.55
N PHE A 53 7.70 6.29 0.98
CA PHE A 53 6.86 7.35 0.42
C PHE A 53 6.40 8.32 1.53
N PRO A 54 7.29 9.19 2.04
CA PRO A 54 7.01 10.02 3.22
C PRO A 54 5.83 11.00 3.07
N PHE A 55 5.36 11.25 1.85
CA PHE A 55 4.22 12.14 1.56
C PHE A 55 2.97 11.39 1.07
N ILE A 56 2.88 10.08 1.31
CA ILE A 56 1.73 9.26 0.90
C ILE A 56 0.44 9.68 1.61
N CYS A 57 0.54 10.10 2.87
CA CYS A 57 -0.55 10.72 3.62
C CYS A 57 -0.49 12.24 3.46
N ARG A 58 -1.45 12.80 2.73
CA ARG A 58 -1.52 14.23 2.44
C ARG A 58 -2.22 15.01 3.56
N ASN A 59 -2.13 16.34 3.47
CA ASN A 59 -2.88 17.27 4.32
C ASN A 59 -2.70 17.06 5.84
N GLY A 60 -1.47 16.72 6.24
CA GLY A 60 -1.12 16.48 7.64
C GLY A 60 -1.57 15.12 8.18
N GLY A 61 -2.03 14.20 7.32
CA GLY A 61 -2.35 12.84 7.72
C GLY A 61 -1.12 12.10 8.28
N THR A 62 -1.35 11.27 9.29
CA THR A 62 -0.29 10.42 9.89
C THR A 62 -0.24 9.08 9.17
N CYS A 63 0.95 8.70 8.70
CA CYS A 63 1.18 7.39 8.09
C CYS A 63 1.52 6.34 9.14
N VAL A 64 0.93 5.16 9.02
CA VAL A 64 1.27 3.97 9.81
C VAL A 64 1.49 2.80 8.87
N ASN A 65 2.65 2.15 9.01
CA ASN A 65 2.97 0.94 8.28
C ASN A 65 2.14 -0.24 8.80
N GLU A 66 1.61 -1.07 7.91
CA GLU A 66 0.92 -2.32 8.21
C GLU A 66 1.57 -3.46 7.40
N ILE A 67 1.39 -4.72 7.81
CA ILE A 67 2.00 -5.82 7.04
C ILE A 67 1.29 -5.94 5.68
N GLY A 68 2.05 -5.71 4.61
CA GLY A 68 1.63 -5.76 3.23
C GLY A 68 0.82 -4.56 2.75
N SER A 69 0.77 -3.46 3.51
CA SER A 69 0.02 -2.23 3.19
C SER A 69 0.40 -1.07 4.13
N TYR A 70 -0.16 0.11 3.90
CA TYR A 70 -0.13 1.22 4.84
C TYR A 70 -1.53 1.72 5.18
N ARG A 71 -1.61 2.52 6.25
CA ARG A 71 -2.80 3.28 6.61
C ARG A 71 -2.47 4.75 6.84
N CYS A 72 -3.26 5.63 6.22
CA CYS A 72 -3.27 7.04 6.56
C CYS A 72 -4.40 7.36 7.54
N TYR A 73 -4.04 7.95 8.68
CA TYR A 73 -4.98 8.59 9.60
C TYR A 73 -5.13 10.05 9.20
N CYS A 74 -6.29 10.38 8.61
CA CYS A 74 -6.55 11.71 8.11
C CYS A 74 -6.90 12.68 9.23
N THR A 75 -6.44 13.92 9.07
CA THR A 75 -6.85 15.06 9.88
C THR A 75 -8.30 15.45 9.56
N GLU A 76 -8.92 16.20 10.46
CA GLU A 76 -10.28 16.69 10.28
C GLU A 76 -10.44 17.43 8.94
N GLY A 77 -11.53 17.17 8.23
CA GLY A 77 -11.79 17.75 6.92
C GLY A 77 -11.20 17.00 5.73
N TRP A 78 -10.42 15.94 5.94
CA TRP A 78 -9.81 15.14 4.87
C TRP A 78 -10.18 13.65 4.96
N PHE A 79 -10.25 12.98 3.81
CA PHE A 79 -10.56 11.55 3.74
C PHE A 79 -9.95 10.85 2.50
N GLY A 80 -10.15 9.54 2.43
CA GLY A 80 -9.62 8.66 1.38
C GLY A 80 -8.28 8.03 1.78
N LEU A 81 -7.81 7.06 0.98
CA LEU A 81 -6.62 6.26 1.28
C LEU A 81 -5.36 7.09 1.58
N THR A 82 -5.22 8.24 0.91
CA THR A 82 -4.08 9.15 1.01
C THR A 82 -4.43 10.49 1.66
N CYS A 83 -5.64 10.62 2.25
CA CYS A 83 -6.15 11.89 2.79
C CYS A 83 -6.19 13.05 1.78
N ALA A 84 -6.23 12.74 0.49
CA ALA A 84 -6.18 13.74 -0.58
C ALA A 84 -7.54 14.43 -0.83
N LYS A 85 -8.64 13.87 -0.33
CA LYS A 85 -10.00 14.35 -0.64
C LYS A 85 -10.51 15.20 0.52
N ALA A 86 -10.99 16.40 0.23
CA ALA A 86 -11.64 17.26 1.22
C ALA A 86 -13.10 16.82 1.43
N ILE A 87 -13.53 16.75 2.68
CA ILE A 87 -14.92 16.45 3.04
C ILE A 87 -15.81 17.61 2.55
N ASP A 88 -16.93 17.26 1.92
CA ASP A 88 -17.99 18.22 1.61
C ASP A 88 -19.14 18.06 2.61
N TYR A 89 -19.16 18.95 3.60
CA TYR A 89 -20.18 18.95 4.64
C TYR A 89 -21.57 19.35 4.12
N CYS A 90 -21.66 19.89 2.90
CA CYS A 90 -22.92 20.27 2.28
C CYS A 90 -23.56 19.14 1.46
N LEU A 91 -22.83 18.05 1.22
CA LEU A 91 -23.32 16.93 0.40
C LEU A 91 -24.62 16.32 0.95
N SER A 92 -24.76 16.25 2.28
CA SER A 92 -25.96 15.71 2.93
C SER A 92 -27.12 16.71 3.01
N GLN A 93 -26.99 17.89 2.40
CA GLN A 93 -27.96 19.00 2.46
C GLN A 93 -28.46 19.27 3.90
N PRO A 94 -27.55 19.56 4.86
CA PRO A 94 -27.90 19.63 6.28
C PRO A 94 -28.79 20.83 6.65
N CYS A 95 -28.92 21.82 5.76
CA CYS A 95 -29.68 23.04 6.02
C CYS A 95 -31.17 22.86 5.63
N ASN A 96 -32.08 23.26 6.53
CA ASN A 96 -33.52 23.24 6.27
C ASN A 96 -33.99 24.44 5.42
N ARG A 97 -35.01 24.20 4.56
CA ARG A 97 -35.97 25.05 3.80
C ARG A 97 -35.64 26.49 3.34
N ASN A 98 -34.49 27.08 3.68
CA ASN A 98 -33.95 28.32 3.12
C ASN A 98 -32.49 28.62 3.55
N GLY A 99 -31.81 27.70 4.24
CA GLY A 99 -30.41 27.88 4.61
C GLY A 99 -29.45 27.56 3.47
N THR A 100 -28.49 28.45 3.22
CA THR A 100 -27.36 28.16 2.31
C THR A 100 -26.26 27.45 3.08
N CYS A 101 -25.96 26.21 2.69
CA CYS A 101 -24.80 25.51 3.22
C CYS A 101 -23.51 26.06 2.60
N ILE A 102 -22.50 26.31 3.43
CA ILE A 102 -21.17 26.73 2.98
C ILE A 102 -20.18 25.66 3.43
N ASN A 103 -19.51 25.01 2.47
CA ASN A 103 -18.50 24.02 2.78
C ASN A 103 -17.24 24.71 3.32
N LYS A 104 -17.04 24.62 4.64
CA LYS A 104 -15.85 25.13 5.31
C LYS A 104 -14.82 24.01 5.41
N VAL A 105 -13.88 23.97 4.47
CA VAL A 105 -12.70 23.11 4.59
C VAL A 105 -11.88 23.61 5.78
N ILE A 106 -11.76 22.81 6.83
CA ILE A 106 -10.98 23.15 8.03
C ILE A 106 -9.51 22.90 7.70
N ILE A 107 -8.82 23.94 7.22
CA ILE A 107 -7.37 23.95 7.03
C ILE A 107 -6.77 24.61 8.26
N PHE A 108 -6.24 23.83 9.19
CA PHE A 108 -5.49 24.35 10.35
C PHE A 108 -4.19 25.00 9.85
N PHE A 109 -4.25 26.29 9.53
CA PHE A 109 -3.05 27.12 9.59
C PHE A 109 -2.82 27.42 11.07
N ASN A 110 -1.78 26.82 11.66
CA ASN A 110 -1.21 27.38 12.88
C ASN A 110 -0.75 28.80 12.54
N GLN A 111 -1.47 29.78 13.06
CA GLN A 111 -1.02 31.17 13.13
C GLN A 111 -0.07 31.29 14.33
#